data_AF-A0A223LP49-F1
#
_entry.id   AF-A0A223LP49-F1
#
_cell.length_a   1.000
_cell.length_b   1.000
_cell.length_c   1.000
_cell.angle_alpha   90.00
_cell.angle_beta   90.00
_cell.angle_gamma   90.00
#
_symmetry.space_group_name_H-M   'P 1'
#
loop_
_entity.id
_entity.type
_entity.pdbx_description
1 polymer ?
#
loop_
_entity_poly.entity_id
_entity_poly.type
_entity_poly.pdbx_seq_one_letter_code
_entity_poly.pdbx_strand_id
1 'polypeptide(L)'
;MKNTAYSQLNLLGNVIGFVLSTTNRLYIGCFGIVMFPLLTLAICAYIGAFILAPAVDIDGIREPVAGSLLYGNNIITGAVIPSSNAIGVHFYSVWESNGFDEFLYNGGTYQFVVLHF
;
A
#
# COMPACT_ATOMS: atom_id res chain seq x y z
N MET A 1 -37.02 -30.47 -7.42
CA MET A 1 -36.28 -31.32 -6.47
C MET A 1 -34.81 -30.91 -6.52
N LYS A 2 -34.35 -30.04 -5.60
CA LYS A 2 -32.93 -29.71 -5.46
C LYS A 2 -32.32 -30.78 -4.54
N ASN A 3 -31.54 -31.70 -5.10
CA ASN A 3 -30.69 -32.60 -4.33
C ASN A 3 -29.56 -31.77 -3.69
N THR A 4 -29.83 -31.15 -2.54
CA THR A 4 -28.79 -30.60 -1.67
C THR A 4 -28.29 -31.71 -0.75
N ALA A 5 -27.57 -32.66 -1.32
CA ALA A 5 -26.58 -33.40 -0.54
C ALA A 5 -25.40 -32.43 -0.35
N TYR A 6 -25.46 -31.62 0.71
CA TYR A 6 -24.26 -30.94 1.18
C TYR A 6 -23.32 -32.03 1.65
N SER A 7 -22.37 -32.43 0.81
CA SER A 7 -21.15 -33.03 1.31
C SER A 7 -20.61 -32.05 2.35
N GLN A 8 -20.32 -32.53 3.55
CA GLN A 8 -19.61 -31.76 4.57
C GLN A 8 -18.24 -31.41 3.96
N LEU A 9 -18.15 -30.24 3.32
CA LEU A 9 -16.89 -29.75 2.76
C LEU A 9 -15.92 -29.56 3.92
N ASN A 10 -14.67 -29.98 3.71
CA ASN A 10 -13.59 -29.66 4.64
C ASN A 10 -13.38 -28.13 4.69
N LEU A 11 -12.61 -27.66 5.68
CA LEU A 11 -12.38 -26.23 5.87
C LEU A 11 -11.93 -25.52 4.58
N LEU A 12 -11.03 -26.13 3.83
CA LEU A 12 -10.54 -25.58 2.57
C LEU A 12 -11.65 -25.44 1.52
N GLY A 13 -12.51 -26.45 1.39
CA GLY A 13 -13.66 -26.41 0.48
C GLY A 13 -14.66 -25.30 0.83
N ASN A 14 -14.87 -25.05 2.13
CA ASN A 14 -15.69 -23.92 2.59
C ASN A 14 -15.06 -22.56 2.25
N VAL A 15 -13.74 -22.42 2.43
CA VAL A 15 -13.01 -21.18 2.09
C VAL A 15 -13.07 -20.91 0.58
N ILE A 16 -12.83 -21.93 -0.25
CA ILE A 16 -12.90 -21.78 -1.71
C ILE A 16 -14.32 -21.41 -2.15
N GLY A 17 -15.33 -22.06 -1.58
CA GLY A 17 -16.74 -21.75 -1.83
C GLY A 17 -17.08 -20.30 -1.47
N PHE A 18 -16.56 -19.79 -0.35
CA PHE A 18 -16.74 -18.40 0.06
C PHE A 18 -16.05 -17.41 -0.89
N VAL A 19 -14.77 -17.66 -1.23
CA VAL A 19 -13.98 -16.78 -2.09
C VAL A 19 -14.59 -16.66 -3.48
N LEU A 20 -15.08 -17.77 -4.05
CA LEU A 20 -15.66 -17.83 -5.39
C LEU A 20 -17.17 -17.58 -5.42
N SER A 21 -17.80 -17.25 -4.29
CA SER A 21 -19.24 -17.05 -4.22
C SER A 21 -19.70 -15.83 -5.00
N THR A 22 -20.64 -16.02 -5.92
CA THR A 22 -21.33 -14.94 -6.65
C THR A 22 -22.42 -14.26 -5.82
N THR A 23 -22.70 -14.75 -4.60
CA THR A 23 -23.67 -14.14 -3.68
C THR A 23 -23.05 -13.04 -2.81
N ASN A 24 -21.72 -12.92 -2.77
CA ASN A 24 -21.04 -11.88 -2.03
C ASN A 24 -21.38 -10.50 -2.61
N ARG A 25 -21.64 -9.50 -1.75
CA ARG A 25 -21.95 -8.12 -2.18
C ARG A 25 -20.83 -7.49 -3.00
N LEU A 26 -19.58 -7.81 -2.62
CA LEU A 26 -18.37 -7.53 -3.36
C LEU A 26 -17.72 -8.89 -3.66
N TYR A 27 -17.56 -9.20 -4.94
CA TYR A 27 -16.92 -10.44 -5.35
C TYR A 27 -15.43 -10.43 -4.97
N ILE A 28 -14.94 -11.57 -4.48
CA ILE A 28 -13.53 -11.73 -4.08
C ILE A 28 -12.75 -12.38 -5.22
N GLY A 29 -13.05 -13.66 -5.51
CA GLY A 29 -12.30 -14.46 -6.48
C GLY A 29 -10.84 -14.68 -6.07
N CYS A 30 -10.10 -15.46 -6.86
CA CYS A 30 -8.69 -15.75 -6.56
C CYS A 30 -7.81 -14.48 -6.57
N PHE A 31 -8.11 -13.51 -7.46
CA PHE A 31 -7.40 -12.23 -7.51
C PHE A 31 -7.68 -11.35 -6.29
N GLY A 32 -8.91 -11.35 -5.77
CA GLY A 32 -9.29 -10.54 -4.60
C GLY A 32 -8.48 -10.87 -3.34
N ILE A 33 -8.00 -12.12 -3.21
CA ILE A 33 -7.14 -12.55 -2.10
C ILE A 33 -5.89 -11.67 -2.00
N VAL A 34 -5.32 -11.28 -3.15
CA VAL A 34 -4.11 -10.45 -3.21
C VAL A 34 -4.48 -8.98 -3.35
N MET A 35 -5.48 -8.66 -4.16
CA MET A 35 -5.90 -7.28 -4.44
C MET A 35 -6.32 -6.52 -3.17
N PHE A 36 -7.17 -7.11 -2.32
CA PHE A 36 -7.69 -6.39 -1.16
C PHE A 36 -6.60 -6.01 -0.14
N PRO A 37 -5.69 -6.92 0.27
CA PRO A 37 -4.59 -6.55 1.15
C PRO A 37 -3.67 -5.49 0.54
N LEU A 38 -3.26 -5.64 -0.73
CA LEU A 38 -2.32 -4.72 -1.37
C LEU A 38 -2.90 -3.32 -1.53
N LEU A 39 -4.12 -3.20 -2.06
CA LEU A 39 -4.77 -1.89 -2.20
C LEU A 39 -5.03 -1.22 -0.86
N THR A 40 -5.43 -1.99 0.17
CA THR A 40 -5.66 -1.44 1.50
C THR A 40 -4.36 -0.87 2.09
N LEU A 41 -3.24 -1.59 1.94
CA LEU A 41 -1.93 -1.10 2.39
C LEU A 41 -1.51 0.15 1.62
N ALA A 42 -1.64 0.16 0.29
CA ALA A 42 -1.30 1.32 -0.55
C ALA A 42 -2.13 2.56 -0.17
N ILE A 43 -3.44 2.40 0.02
CA ILE A 43 -4.35 3.50 0.40
C ILE A 43 -4.00 4.04 1.78
N CYS A 44 -3.81 3.17 2.78
CA CYS A 44 -3.44 3.59 4.12
C CYS A 44 -2.10 4.35 4.15
N ALA A 45 -1.09 3.83 3.43
CA ALA A 45 0.22 4.47 3.33
C ALA A 45 0.15 5.82 2.59
N TYR A 46 -0.60 5.89 1.49
CA TYR A 46 -0.78 7.12 0.72
C TYR A 46 -1.46 8.22 1.55
N ILE A 47 -2.59 7.90 2.20
CA ILE A 47 -3.32 8.85 3.04
C ILE A 47 -2.43 9.31 4.20
N GLY A 48 -1.75 8.38 4.87
CA GLY A 48 -0.83 8.71 5.96
C GLY A 48 0.29 9.64 5.52
N ALA A 49 0.95 9.35 4.40
CA ALA A 49 2.05 10.17 3.89
C ALA A 49 1.57 11.54 3.39
N PHE A 50 0.46 11.60 2.67
CA PHE A 50 -0.10 12.86 2.16
C PHE A 50 -0.46 13.83 3.29
N ILE A 51 -0.85 13.33 4.46
CA ILE A 51 -1.20 14.17 5.61
C ILE A 51 0.03 14.47 6.48
N LEU A 52 0.85 13.46 6.79
CA LEU A 52 1.79 13.49 7.92
C LEU A 52 3.28 13.39 7.54
N ALA A 53 3.64 12.98 6.31
CA ALA A 53 5.04 12.68 6.00
C ALA A 53 5.95 13.92 6.16
N PRO A 54 7.17 13.76 6.68
CA PRO A 54 8.17 14.82 6.69
C PRO A 54 8.64 15.15 5.27
N ALA A 55 9.48 16.18 5.14
CA ALA A 55 10.13 16.52 3.88
C ALA A 55 11.09 15.41 3.43
N VAL A 56 11.16 15.17 2.12
CA VAL A 56 11.87 14.05 1.49
C VAL A 56 12.98 14.56 0.57
N ASP A 57 14.18 13.98 0.66
CA ASP A 57 15.33 14.33 -0.20
C ASP A 57 15.25 13.64 -1.58
N ILE A 58 14.31 14.10 -2.41
CA ILE A 58 13.98 13.49 -3.72
C ILE A 58 15.17 13.38 -4.67
N ASP A 59 16.02 14.41 -4.74
CA ASP A 59 17.14 14.45 -5.68
C ASP A 59 18.43 13.84 -5.09
N GLY A 60 18.42 13.46 -3.82
CA GLY A 60 19.58 12.87 -3.12
C GLY A 60 20.72 13.87 -2.91
N ILE A 61 20.42 15.17 -2.98
CA ILE A 61 21.39 16.26 -2.84
C ILE A 61 21.31 16.94 -1.46
N ARG A 62 20.58 16.34 -0.52
CA ARG A 62 20.30 16.87 0.82
C ARG A 62 19.46 18.14 0.78
N GLU A 63 18.50 18.21 -0.14
CA GLU A 63 17.51 19.30 -0.25
C GLU A 63 16.09 18.72 -0.12
N PRO A 64 15.58 18.56 1.11
CA PRO A 64 14.27 17.95 1.33
C PRO A 64 13.11 18.80 0.83
N VAL A 65 12.18 18.17 0.13
CA VAL A 65 10.94 18.79 -0.38
C VAL A 65 9.76 18.38 0.51
N ALA A 66 9.03 19.36 1.04
CA ALA A 66 7.81 19.13 1.81
C ALA A 66 6.63 18.78 0.87
N GLY A 67 6.03 17.61 1.04
CA GLY A 67 4.87 17.18 0.25
C GLY A 67 3.55 17.06 1.04
N SER A 68 3.60 16.99 2.37
CA SER A 68 2.40 16.70 3.16
C SER A 68 1.64 17.95 3.61
N LEU A 69 0.38 17.77 3.98
CA LEU A 69 -0.50 18.85 4.46
C LEU A 69 0.01 19.49 5.76
N LEU A 70 0.49 18.68 6.72
CA LEU A 70 1.04 19.22 7.98
C LEU A 70 2.33 20.02 7.77
N TYR A 71 3.01 19.83 6.65
CA TYR A 71 4.23 20.56 6.29
C TYR A 71 3.96 21.72 5.31
N GLY A 72 2.75 22.27 5.35
CA GLY A 72 2.42 23.55 4.70
C GLY A 72 1.85 23.44 3.28
N ASN A 73 1.51 22.24 2.82
CA ASN A 73 0.86 22.05 1.53
C ASN A 73 -0.67 22.10 1.61
N ASN A 74 -1.30 22.46 0.50
CA ASN A 74 -2.74 22.33 0.30
C ASN A 74 -3.04 21.15 -0.65
N ILE A 75 -4.31 20.93 -1.01
CA ILE A 75 -4.71 19.81 -1.88
C ILE A 75 -4.08 19.87 -3.28
N ILE A 76 -3.71 21.06 -3.77
CA ILE A 76 -3.10 21.24 -5.09
C ILE A 76 -1.58 21.04 -5.03
N THR A 77 -0.93 21.50 -3.96
CA THR A 77 0.54 21.43 -3.83
C THR A 77 1.03 20.18 -3.12
N GLY A 78 0.14 19.45 -2.43
CA GLY A 78 0.49 18.26 -1.68
C GLY A 78 0.79 17.06 -2.57
N ALA A 79 1.74 16.24 -2.15
CA ALA A 79 2.14 15.01 -2.83
C ALA A 79 2.84 14.04 -1.88
N VAL A 80 2.78 12.75 -2.20
CA VAL A 80 3.73 11.76 -1.67
C VAL A 80 4.99 11.86 -2.54
N ILE A 81 6.06 12.42 -1.97
CA ILE A 81 7.28 12.75 -2.70
C ILE A 81 8.02 11.46 -3.11
N PRO A 82 8.50 11.33 -4.38
CA PRO A 82 9.29 10.20 -4.84
C PRO A 82 10.51 9.87 -3.97
N SER A 83 10.92 8.60 -4.01
CA SER A 83 12.10 8.14 -3.28
C SER A 83 13.37 8.82 -3.80
N SER A 84 14.32 9.04 -2.90
CA SER A 84 15.58 9.72 -3.19
C SER A 84 16.32 9.12 -4.39
N ASN A 85 16.87 9.97 -5.26
CA ASN A 85 17.77 9.56 -6.34
C ASN A 85 19.05 8.89 -5.80
N ALA A 86 19.42 9.10 -4.53
CA ALA A 86 20.51 8.37 -3.89
C ALA A 86 20.22 6.85 -3.75
N ILE A 87 18.93 6.46 -3.72
CA ILE A 87 18.49 5.06 -3.79
C ILE A 87 18.52 4.57 -5.25
N GLY A 88 18.23 5.43 -6.22
CA GLY A 88 18.10 5.05 -7.63
C GLY A 88 16.99 4.01 -7.82
N VAL A 89 17.31 2.88 -8.46
CA VAL A 89 16.36 1.77 -8.71
C VAL A 89 16.46 0.64 -7.69
N HIS A 90 17.20 0.84 -6.60
CA HIS A 90 17.29 -0.15 -5.53
C HIS A 90 15.96 -0.27 -4.80
N PHE A 91 15.62 -1.51 -4.43
CA PHE A 91 14.44 -1.79 -3.63
C PHE A 91 14.69 -1.33 -2.19
N TYR A 92 13.90 -0.36 -1.73
CA TYR A 92 14.06 0.26 -0.42
C TYR A 92 12.86 -0.01 0.48
N SER A 93 12.85 -1.20 1.09
CA SER A 93 11.87 -1.61 2.09
C SER A 93 12.12 -0.97 3.45
N VAL A 94 11.12 -0.98 4.34
CA VAL A 94 11.23 -0.43 5.71
C VAL A 94 12.43 -1.00 6.48
N TRP A 95 12.69 -2.31 6.36
CA TRP A 95 13.82 -2.98 7.03
C TRP A 95 15.18 -2.75 6.37
N GLU A 96 15.24 -2.03 5.24
CA GLU A 96 16.51 -1.60 4.63
C GLU A 96 17.04 -0.30 5.28
N SER A 97 16.18 0.41 6.01
CA SER A 97 16.53 1.65 6.70
C SER A 97 16.96 1.42 8.15
N ASN A 98 17.79 2.32 8.69
CA ASN A 98 18.14 2.35 10.11
C ASN A 98 17.06 3.09 10.94
N GLY A 99 15.80 2.69 10.75
CA GLY A 99 14.64 3.23 11.46
C GLY A 99 13.70 4.06 10.58
N PHE A 100 12.50 4.35 11.13
CA PHE A 100 11.45 5.04 10.37
C PHE A 100 11.81 6.45 9.94
N ASP A 101 12.61 7.18 10.72
CA ASP A 101 13.00 8.54 10.36
C ASP A 101 13.83 8.58 9.08
N GLU A 102 14.79 7.65 8.93
CA GLU A 102 15.57 7.51 7.70
C GLU A 102 14.70 7.05 6.53
N PHE A 103 13.84 6.06 6.77
CA PHE A 103 12.90 5.58 5.74
C PHE A 103 12.04 6.70 5.17
N LEU A 104 11.49 7.54 6.05
CA LEU A 104 10.65 8.67 5.68
C LEU A 104 11.47 9.77 4.98
N TYR A 105 12.65 10.12 5.49
CA TYR A 105 13.54 11.12 4.88
C TYR A 105 13.93 10.76 3.44
N ASN A 106 14.16 9.48 3.18
CA ASN A 106 14.54 8.99 1.85
C ASN A 106 13.33 8.69 0.92
N GLY A 107 12.10 8.95 1.37
CA GLY A 107 10.90 8.77 0.54
C GLY A 107 10.50 7.31 0.34
N GLY A 108 10.84 6.41 1.26
CA GLY A 108 10.51 4.99 1.16
C GLY A 108 9.01 4.71 1.03
N THR A 109 8.16 5.59 1.59
CA THR A 109 6.70 5.46 1.44
C THR A 109 6.23 5.55 -0.01
N TYR A 110 6.96 6.25 -0.88
CA TYR A 110 6.63 6.30 -2.31
C TYR A 110 6.78 4.93 -2.97
N GLN A 111 7.93 4.27 -2.79
CA GLN A 111 8.13 2.93 -3.33
C GLN A 111 7.12 1.94 -2.74
N PHE A 112 6.81 2.06 -1.44
CA PHE A 112 5.80 1.23 -0.81
C PHE A 112 4.43 1.38 -1.49
N VAL A 113 3.97 2.62 -1.72
CA VAL A 113 2.68 2.87 -2.39
C VAL A 113 2.71 2.36 -3.83
N VAL A 114 3.73 2.70 -4.62
CA VAL A 114 3.81 2.34 -6.05
C VAL A 114 3.88 0.83 -6.27
N LEU A 115 4.54 0.07 -5.38
CA LEU A 115 4.66 -1.38 -5.54
C LEU A 115 3.42 -2.16 -5.05
N HIS A 116 2.63 -1.59 -4.14
CA HIS A 116 1.39 -2.21 -3.65
C HIS A 116 0.15 -1.79 -4.46
N PHE A 117 0.19 -0.65 -5.16
CA PHE A 117 -0.87 -0.20 -6.05
C PHE A 117 -0.81 -0.92 -7.41
#